data_AF-A0AAW6RMJ6-F1
#
_entry.id   AF-A0AAW6RMJ6-F1
#
_cell.length_a   1.000
_cell.length_b   1.000
_cell.length_c   1.000
_cell.angle_alpha   90.00
_cell.angle_beta   90.00
_cell.angle_gamma   90.00
#
_symmetry.space_group_name_H-M   'P 1'
#
loop_
_entity.id
_entity.type
_entity.pdbx_description
1 polymer ?
#
loop_
_entity_poly.entity_id
_entity_poly.type
_entity_poly.pdbx_seq_one_letter_code
_entity_poly.pdbx_strand_id
1 'polypeptide(L)'
;MKIKLNEMSQQDKDMRLDRFLAASDQQLFPQEDVAIYLSCSVHTLQRLRCVGGGIPYTKVGRCVTYKKSDVLAYQERQTVMNTAQLAS
;
A
#
# COMPACT_ATOMS: atom_id res chain seq x y z
N MET A 1 -18.81 1.42 -7.03
CA MET A 1 -18.87 0.67 -5.76
C MET A 1 -17.44 0.29 -5.40
N LYS A 2 -16.92 0.64 -4.21
CA LYS A 2 -15.56 0.24 -3.81
C LYS A 2 -15.65 -1.20 -3.31
N ILE A 3 -15.18 -2.16 -4.11
CA ILE A 3 -15.12 -3.57 -3.72
C ILE A 3 -14.18 -3.67 -2.51
N LYS A 4 -14.60 -4.34 -1.44
CA LYS A 4 -13.70 -4.57 -0.30
C LYS A 4 -12.62 -5.54 -0.75
N LEU A 5 -11.37 -5.35 -0.31
CA LEU A 5 -10.25 -6.22 -0.66
C LEU A 5 -10.53 -7.72 -0.41
N ASN A 6 -11.40 -8.02 0.56
CA ASN A 6 -11.80 -9.37 0.95
C ASN A 6 -12.86 -10.00 0.03
N GLU A 7 -13.54 -9.20 -0.79
CA GLU A 7 -14.56 -9.63 -1.76
C GLU A 7 -13.98 -9.79 -3.17
N MET A 8 -12.71 -9.42 -3.37
CA MET A 8 -12.03 -9.56 -4.65
C MET A 8 -11.60 -11.01 -4.91
N SER A 9 -11.77 -11.46 -6.15
CA SER A 9 -11.23 -12.74 -6.58
C SER A 9 -9.70 -12.73 -6.53
N GLN A 10 -9.08 -13.91 -6.46
CA GLN A 10 -7.62 -14.00 -6.51
C GLN A 10 -7.07 -13.45 -7.84
N GLN A 11 -7.76 -13.75 -8.96
CA GLN A 11 -7.42 -13.24 -10.28
C GLN A 11 -7.40 -11.70 -10.33
N ASP A 12 -8.36 -11.04 -9.69
CA ASP A 12 -8.40 -9.57 -9.61
C ASP A 12 -7.23 -9.01 -8.80
N LYS A 13 -6.82 -9.71 -7.74
CA LYS A 13 -5.67 -9.29 -6.92
C LYS A 13 -4.37 -9.43 -7.71
N ASP A 14 -4.20 -10.54 -8.41
CA ASP A 14 -3.01 -10.82 -9.23
C ASP A 14 -2.88 -9.78 -10.35
N MET A 15 -3.96 -9.49 -11.09
CA MET A 15 -3.96 -8.47 -12.14
C MET A 15 -3.56 -7.08 -11.61
N ARG A 16 -4.02 -6.71 -10.40
CA ARG A 16 -3.67 -5.43 -9.79
C ARG A 16 -2.23 -5.38 -9.31
N LEU A 17 -1.73 -6.50 -8.78
CA LEU A 17 -0.33 -6.66 -8.42
C LEU A 17 0.57 -6.51 -9.65
N ASP A 18 0.26 -7.22 -10.73
CA ASP A 18 1.00 -7.15 -11.99
C ASP A 18 1.05 -5.71 -12.53
N ARG A 19 -0.07 -5.01 -12.51
CA ARG A 19 -0.14 -3.58 -12.88
C ARG A 19 0.76 -2.71 -12.00
N PHE A 20 0.83 -2.97 -10.70
CA PHE A 20 1.72 -2.24 -9.79
C PHE A 20 3.19 -2.50 -10.12
N LEU A 21 3.55 -3.77 -10.33
CA LEU A 21 4.92 -4.18 -10.63
C LEU A 21 5.40 -3.61 -11.98
N ALA A 22 4.56 -3.61 -13.01
CA ALA A 22 4.91 -3.15 -14.35
C ALA A 22 4.94 -1.61 -14.52
N ALA A 23 4.32 -0.86 -13.63
CA ALA A 23 4.24 0.61 -13.76
C ALA A 23 5.55 1.35 -13.44
N SER A 24 5.64 2.59 -13.91
CA SER A 24 6.74 3.49 -13.52
C SER A 24 6.66 3.91 -12.05
N ASP A 25 7.81 4.27 -11.48
CA ASP A 25 7.93 4.68 -10.07
C ASP A 25 7.16 5.96 -9.73
N GLN A 26 6.87 6.79 -10.73
CA GLN A 26 6.11 8.04 -10.55
C GLN A 26 4.59 7.80 -10.52
N GLN A 27 4.13 6.60 -10.89
CA GLN A 27 2.70 6.32 -10.97
C GLN A 27 2.04 6.31 -9.59
N LEU A 28 0.83 6.86 -9.55
CA LEU A 28 -0.02 6.90 -8.37
C LEU A 28 -0.95 5.69 -8.34
N PHE A 29 -1.04 5.08 -7.17
CA PHE A 29 -1.84 3.88 -6.91
C PHE A 29 -2.83 4.09 -5.77
N PRO A 30 -4.09 3.62 -5.90
CA PRO A 30 -5.03 3.60 -4.80
C PRO A 30 -4.58 2.64 -3.68
N GLN A 31 -5.13 2.86 -2.49
CA GLN A 31 -4.78 2.09 -1.29
C GLN A 31 -4.99 0.57 -1.44
N GLU A 32 -5.91 0.12 -2.31
CA GLU A 32 -6.15 -1.30 -2.55
C GLU A 32 -4.95 -1.97 -3.24
N ASP A 33 -4.32 -1.31 -4.21
CA ASP A 33 -3.15 -1.83 -4.92
C ASP A 33 -1.93 -1.90 -3.98
N VAL A 34 -1.76 -0.85 -3.17
CA VAL A 34 -0.68 -0.79 -2.17
C VAL A 34 -0.87 -1.83 -1.07
N ALA A 35 -2.11 -2.06 -0.63
CA ALA A 35 -2.43 -3.08 0.36
C ALA A 35 -2.11 -4.49 -0.15
N ILE A 36 -2.43 -4.77 -1.42
CA ILE A 36 -2.08 -6.04 -2.08
C ILE A 36 -0.56 -6.18 -2.17
N TYR A 37 0.16 -5.17 -2.66
CA TYR A 37 1.61 -5.22 -2.80
C TYR A 37 2.33 -5.46 -1.45
N LEU A 38 1.94 -4.73 -0.40
CA LEU A 38 2.54 -4.87 0.93
C LEU A 38 1.97 -6.04 1.74
N SER A 39 1.07 -6.84 1.17
CA SER A 39 0.39 -7.94 1.86
C SER A 39 -0.23 -7.53 3.20
N CYS A 40 -0.86 -6.35 3.24
CA CYS A 40 -1.48 -5.80 4.45
C CYS A 40 -2.93 -5.39 4.20
N SER A 41 -3.66 -5.02 5.26
CA SER A 41 -5.04 -4.54 5.11
C SER A 41 -5.08 -3.07 4.71
N VAL A 42 -6.11 -2.67 3.97
CA VAL A 42 -6.41 -1.25 3.71
C VAL A 42 -6.59 -0.48 5.03
N HIS A 43 -7.11 -1.13 6.08
CA HIS A 43 -7.26 -0.53 7.41
C HIS A 43 -5.89 -0.22 8.06
N THR A 44 -4.87 -1.05 7.84
CA THR A 44 -3.50 -0.78 8.27
C THR A 44 -2.99 0.52 7.65
N LEU A 45 -3.16 0.70 6.33
CA LEU A 45 -2.78 1.93 5.64
C LEU A 45 -3.58 3.13 6.16
N GLN A 46 -4.88 2.96 6.42
CA GLN A 46 -5.71 4.02 7.03
C GLN A 46 -5.20 4.45 8.40
N ARG A 47 -4.89 3.47 9.27
CA ARG A 47 -4.36 3.74 10.60
C ARG A 47 -3.04 4.52 10.52
N LEU A 48 -2.11 4.09 9.67
CA LEU A 48 -0.82 4.78 9.45
C LEU A 48 -1.01 6.23 8.98
N ARG A 49 -2.03 6.52 8.17
CA ARG A 49 -2.36 7.91 7.80
C ARG A 49 -2.88 8.73 8.98
N CYS A 50 -3.62 8.12 9.90
CA CYS A 50 -4.18 8.80 11.07
C CYS A 50 -3.12 9.09 12.13
N VAL A 51 -2.23 8.12 12.43
CA VAL A 51 -1.24 8.26 13.51
C VAL A 51 0.11 8.82 13.05
N GLY A 52 0.35 8.86 11.74
CA GLY A 52 1.66 9.21 11.17
C GLY A 52 2.59 8.01 11.04
N GLY A 53 3.80 8.23 10.52
CA GLY A 53 4.80 7.16 10.32
C GLY A 53 4.55 6.23 9.13
N GLY A 54 3.54 6.52 8.30
CA GLY A 54 3.21 5.75 7.10
C GLY A 54 3.90 6.22 5.83
N ILE A 55 3.42 5.69 4.70
CA ILE A 55 3.82 6.10 3.36
C ILE A 55 3.25 7.50 3.05
N PRO A 56 4.06 8.44 2.51
CA PRO A 56 3.54 9.68 1.93
C PRO A 56 2.41 9.41 0.94
N TYR A 57 1.38 10.25 0.96
CA TYR A 57 0.19 10.06 0.13
C TYR A 57 -0.31 11.38 -0.44
N THR A 58 -0.90 11.31 -1.63
CA THR A 58 -1.67 12.41 -2.22
C THR A 58 -3.15 12.22 -1.88
N LYS A 59 -3.81 13.30 -1.44
CA LYS A 59 -5.23 13.31 -1.11
C LYS A 59 -5.96 14.33 -1.96
N VAL A 60 -6.96 13.88 -2.70
CA VAL A 60 -7.88 14.73 -3.45
C VAL A 60 -9.31 14.37 -3.03
N GLY A 61 -9.91 15.20 -2.18
CA GLY A 61 -11.20 14.91 -1.56
C GLY A 61 -11.19 13.60 -0.78
N ARG A 62 -11.97 12.60 -1.25
CA ARG A 62 -12.07 11.25 -0.64
C ARG A 62 -11.12 10.23 -1.28
N CYS A 63 -10.35 10.64 -2.28
CA CYS A 63 -9.39 9.78 -2.97
C CYS A 63 -8.02 9.92 -2.31
N VAL A 64 -7.42 8.78 -1.99
CA VAL A 64 -6.07 8.68 -1.44
C VAL A 64 -5.27 7.79 -2.39
N THR A 65 -4.11 8.31 -2.83
CA THR A 65 -3.19 7.59 -3.69
C THR A 65 -1.77 7.69 -3.18
N TYR A 66 -0.96 6.69 -3.53
CA TYR A 66 0.43 6.56 -3.15
C TYR A 66 1.29 6.49 -4.38
N LYS A 67 2.42 7.16 -4.35
CA LYS A 67 3.41 7.06 -5.42
C LYS A 67 4.20 5.77 -5.27
N LYS A 68 4.39 5.02 -6.36
CA LYS A 68 5.12 3.74 -6.32
C LYS A 68 6.50 3.88 -5.67
N SER A 69 7.28 4.91 -6.02
CA SER A 69 8.59 5.17 -5.39
C SER A 69 8.53 5.24 -3.86
N ASP A 70 7.48 5.86 -3.32
CA ASP A 70 7.35 6.07 -1.88
C ASP A 70 6.93 4.80 -1.16
N VAL A 71 6.12 3.96 -1.83
CA VAL A 71 5.76 2.62 -1.35
C VAL A 71 6.98 1.71 -1.29
N LEU A 72 7.81 1.71 -2.34
CA LEU A 72 9.06 0.94 -2.38
C LEU A 72 10.02 1.38 -1.26
N ALA A 73 10.25 2.69 -1.14
CA ALA A 73 11.09 3.24 -0.08
C ALA A 73 10.56 2.94 1.32
N TYR A 74 9.23 2.90 1.50
CA TYR A 74 8.64 2.47 2.76
C TYR A 74 8.92 0.99 3.05
N GLN A 75 8.71 0.09 2.08
CA GLN A 75 8.99 -1.34 2.25
C GLN A 75 10.45 -1.58 2.65
N GLU A 76 11.39 -0.88 2.01
CA GLU A 76 12.81 -0.95 2.34
C GLU A 76 13.06 -0.55 3.81
N ARG A 77 12.47 0.56 4.27
CA ARG A 77 12.55 0.98 5.68
C ARG A 77 11.88 0.01 6.67
N GLN A 78 10.92 -0.81 6.21
CA GLN A 78 10.27 -1.84 7.03
C GLN A 78 11.04 -3.17 7.03
N THR A 79 12.14 -3.28 6.29
CA THR A 79 12.94 -4.50 6.23
C THR A 79 13.85 -4.57 7.46
N VAL A 80 13.58 -5.53 8.34
CA VAL A 80 14.32 -5.78 9.58
C VAL A 80 14.83 -7.22 9.63
N MET A 81 15.90 -7.47 10.40
CA MET A 81 16.54 -8.79 10.49
C MET A 81 15.84 -9.74 11.46
N ASN A 82 15.15 -9.19 12.48
CA ASN A 82 14.39 -9.99 13.43
C ASN A 82 13.18 -9.20 13.97
N THR A 83 12.24 -9.94 14.56
CA THR A 83 10.97 -9.39 15.07
C THR A 83 11.13 -8.53 16.32
N ALA A 84 12.25 -8.62 17.05
CA ALA A 84 12.50 -7.82 18.24
C ALA A 84 12.90 -6.37 17.91
N GLN A 85 13.42 -6.12 16.70
CA GLN A 85 13.87 -4.78 16.27
C GLN A 85 12.74 -3.74 16.11
N LEU A 86 11.48 -4.19 15.99
CA LEU A 86 10.32 -3.29 15.84
C LEU A 86 9.53 -3.09 17.13
N ALA A 87 9.92 -3.77 18.22
CA ALA A 87 9.33 -3.58 19.54
C ALA A 87 10.05 -2.41 20.24
N SER A 88 9.61 -1.19 20.01
CA SER A 88 10.08 0.02 20.72
C SER A 88 8.93 0.96 21.01
#